data_AF-A0A0Q8K9C7-F1
#
_entry.id   AF-A0A0Q8K9C7-F1
#
_cell.length_a   1.000
_cell.length_b   1.000
_cell.length_c   1.000
_cell.angle_alpha   90.00
_cell.angle_beta   90.00
_cell.angle_gamma   90.00
#
_symmetry.space_group_name_H-M   'P 1'
#
loop_
_entity.id
_entity.type
_entity.pdbx_description
1 polymer ?
#
loop_
_entity_poly.entity_id
_entity_poly.type
_entity_poly.pdbx_seq_one_letter_code
_entity_poly.pdbx_strand_id
1 'polypeptide(L)'
;MKCIAAMLMIAGGMLAGTLLPSRATTLNTMDDVGAAIQACWTPPADAGNSIVTLSFSFKRDGSLIGPPRPTAAKVAGDDRARKAFIEAAIAAVKNCTPLTFSPALAQGIGGNVFTLQLTSPK
;
A
#
# COMPACT_ATOMS: atom_id res chain seq x y z
N MET A 1 7.44 -37.16 52.57
CA MET A 1 8.21 -36.05 51.95
C MET A 1 7.51 -35.73 50.63
N LYS A 2 6.39 -34.99 50.67
CA LYS A 2 6.25 -33.59 50.18
C LYS A 2 6.92 -33.33 48.83
N CYS A 3 6.11 -33.26 47.76
CA CYS A 3 5.97 -32.06 46.94
C CYS A 3 4.63 -32.09 46.18
N ILE A 4 3.83 -31.06 46.44
CA ILE A 4 2.55 -30.72 45.82
C ILE A 4 2.86 -29.65 44.77
N ALA A 5 2.28 -29.73 43.57
CA ALA A 5 1.91 -28.55 42.75
C ALA A 5 1.17 -29.07 41.50
N ALA A 6 -0.16 -29.10 41.50
CA ALA A 6 -1.02 -27.99 41.10
C ALA A 6 -1.09 -27.84 39.57
N MET A 7 -2.08 -28.53 39.01
CA MET A 7 -2.69 -28.28 37.71
C MET A 7 -3.13 -26.80 37.64
N LEU A 8 -2.56 -26.03 36.71
CA LEU A 8 -3.07 -24.71 36.36
C LEU A 8 -3.53 -24.74 34.90
N MET A 9 -4.84 -24.85 34.76
CA MET A 9 -5.60 -24.63 33.53
C MET A 9 -5.41 -23.17 33.11
N ILE A 10 -4.72 -22.90 32.01
CA ILE A 10 -4.71 -21.56 31.43
C ILE A 10 -6.00 -21.40 30.63
N ALA A 11 -7.00 -20.82 31.30
CA ALA A 11 -8.23 -20.35 30.71
C ALA A 11 -7.97 -19.14 29.81
N GLY A 12 -8.53 -19.20 28.61
CA GLY A 12 -9.18 -18.10 27.89
C GLY A 12 -8.52 -16.72 27.88
N GLY A 13 -8.00 -16.35 26.70
CA GLY A 13 -7.76 -14.96 26.33
C GLY A 13 -7.82 -14.81 24.81
N MET A 14 -9.00 -14.97 24.21
CA MET A 14 -9.21 -14.61 22.81
C MET A 14 -9.14 -13.09 22.72
N LEU A 15 -7.97 -12.56 22.34
CA LEU A 15 -7.80 -11.16 22.01
C LEU A 15 -8.66 -10.87 20.78
N ALA A 16 -9.87 -10.39 21.01
CA ALA A 16 -10.70 -9.77 20.00
C ALA A 16 -10.01 -8.47 19.56
N GLY A 17 -9.07 -8.59 18.63
CA GLY A 17 -8.59 -7.45 17.88
C GLY A 17 -9.78 -6.85 17.15
N THR A 18 -10.27 -5.70 17.61
CA THR A 18 -11.18 -4.88 16.83
C THR A 18 -10.41 -4.42 15.59
N LEU A 19 -10.51 -5.18 14.50
CA LEU A 19 -10.25 -4.65 13.17
C LEU A 19 -11.31 -3.57 12.97
N LEU A 20 -11.00 -2.34 13.36
CA LEU A 20 -11.74 -1.19 12.86
C LEU A 20 -11.67 -1.34 11.34
N PRO A 21 -12.81 -1.54 10.64
CA PRO A 21 -12.79 -1.44 9.21
C PRO A 21 -12.27 -0.02 8.95
N SER A 22 -11.07 0.09 8.39
CA SER A 22 -10.58 1.35 7.85
C SER A 22 -11.69 1.79 6.91
N ARG A 23 -12.51 2.75 7.34
CA ARG A 23 -13.52 3.35 6.47
C ARG A 23 -12.67 3.98 5.39
N ALA A 24 -12.55 3.30 4.24
CA ALA A 24 -11.86 3.83 3.10
C ALA A 24 -12.51 5.19 2.82
N THR A 25 -11.80 6.26 3.16
CA THR A 25 -12.29 7.62 2.96
C THR A 25 -12.63 7.74 1.49
N THR A 26 -13.87 8.14 1.18
CA THR A 26 -14.27 8.39 -0.19
C THR A 26 -13.40 9.49 -0.76
N LEU A 27 -12.65 9.15 -1.80
CA LEU A 27 -11.72 10.05 -2.49
C LEU A 27 -12.50 10.88 -3.50
N ASN A 28 -12.34 12.19 -3.47
CA ASN A 28 -13.11 13.13 -4.29
C ASN A 28 -12.27 13.73 -5.42
N THR A 29 -10.95 13.77 -5.26
CA THR A 29 -10.00 14.39 -6.19
C THR A 29 -8.84 13.46 -6.53
N MET A 30 -8.08 13.80 -7.57
CA MET A 30 -6.83 13.08 -7.89
C MET A 30 -5.75 13.32 -6.84
N ASP A 31 -5.77 14.45 -6.13
CA ASP A 31 -4.86 14.71 -5.02
C ASP A 31 -5.14 13.74 -3.86
N ASP A 32 -6.42 13.46 -3.56
CA ASP A 32 -6.80 12.43 -2.57
C ASP A 32 -6.29 11.04 -2.97
N VAL A 33 -6.35 10.70 -4.26
CA VAL A 33 -5.83 9.43 -4.79
C VAL A 33 -4.32 9.34 -4.62
N GLY A 34 -3.59 10.40 -4.99
CA GLY A 34 -2.14 10.48 -4.80
C GLY A 34 -1.76 10.34 -3.32
N ALA A 35 -2.45 11.06 -2.44
CA ALA A 35 -2.22 11.00 -0.99
C ALA A 35 -2.54 9.61 -0.41
N ALA A 36 -3.63 8.96 -0.83
CA ALA A 36 -3.99 7.62 -0.38
C ALA A 36 -2.91 6.59 -0.76
N ILE A 37 -2.41 6.63 -2.00
CA ILE A 37 -1.36 5.71 -2.45
C ILE A 37 -0.04 6.00 -1.73
N GLN A 38 0.31 7.27 -1.53
CA GLN A 38 1.49 7.65 -0.75
C GLN A 38 1.39 7.20 0.72
N ALA A 39 0.20 7.20 1.31
CA ALA A 39 -0.01 6.69 2.67
C ALA A 39 0.18 5.15 2.74
N CYS A 40 -0.12 4.44 1.65
CA CYS A 40 0.17 3.00 1.51
C CYS A 40 1.65 2.69 1.23
N TRP A 41 2.47 3.70 0.89
CA TRP A 41 3.85 3.51 0.50
C TRP A 41 4.76 3.27 1.71
N THR A 42 5.34 2.07 1.79
CA THR A 42 6.41 1.75 2.75
C THR A 42 7.66 1.37 1.96
N PRO A 43 8.66 2.27 1.87
CA PRO A 43 9.90 1.96 1.17
C PRO A 43 10.70 0.90 1.93
N PRO A 44 11.54 0.10 1.22
CA PRO A 44 12.51 -0.76 1.87
C PRO A 44 13.41 0.01 2.85
N ALA A 45 13.84 -0.67 3.93
CA ALA A 45 14.91 -0.15 4.78
C ALA A 45 16.16 0.13 3.94
N ASP A 46 16.91 1.16 4.32
CA ASP A 46 18.15 1.56 3.64
C ASP A 46 17.99 1.93 2.15
N ALA A 47 16.78 2.30 1.72
CA ALA A 47 16.52 2.73 0.35
C ALA A 47 17.29 4.03 -0.04
N GLY A 48 17.90 4.74 0.92
CA GLY A 48 18.64 5.98 0.66
C GLY A 48 17.77 7.03 -0.04
N ASN A 49 18.38 7.88 -0.88
CA ASN A 49 17.67 8.85 -1.71
C ASN A 49 17.20 8.21 -3.02
N SER A 50 16.04 7.54 -2.99
CA SER A 50 15.50 6.77 -4.10
C SER A 50 14.12 7.24 -4.53
N ILE A 51 13.88 7.19 -5.85
CA ILE A 51 12.61 7.54 -6.49
C ILE A 51 12.23 6.51 -7.56
N VAL A 52 10.94 6.26 -7.69
CA VAL A 52 10.35 5.48 -8.79
C VAL A 52 9.04 6.11 -9.23
N THR A 53 8.84 6.23 -10.53
CA THR A 53 7.57 6.65 -11.13
C THR A 53 6.88 5.43 -11.70
N LEU A 54 5.64 5.19 -11.28
CA LEU A 54 4.80 4.13 -11.83
C LEU A 54 3.71 4.72 -12.72
N SER A 55 3.34 4.01 -13.79
CA SER A 55 2.10 4.21 -14.54
C SER A 55 1.09 3.10 -14.26
N PHE A 56 -0.18 3.48 -14.13
CA PHE A 56 -1.29 2.55 -13.89
C PHE A 56 -2.63 3.20 -14.23
N SER A 57 -3.68 2.39 -14.26
CA SER A 57 -5.05 2.81 -14.55
C SER A 57 -6.02 2.17 -13.57
N PHE A 58 -7.14 2.83 -13.33
CA PHE A 58 -8.22 2.31 -12.49
C PHE A 58 -9.46 2.01 -13.31
N LYS A 59 -10.25 1.04 -12.84
CA LYS A 59 -11.66 0.93 -13.19
C LYS A 59 -12.47 1.93 -12.36
N ARG A 60 -13.75 2.11 -12.70
CA ARG A 60 -14.66 2.99 -11.95
C ARG A 60 -14.93 2.51 -10.52
N ASP A 61 -14.74 1.23 -10.24
CA ASP A 61 -14.88 0.62 -8.91
C ASP A 61 -13.61 0.77 -8.03
N GLY A 62 -12.59 1.46 -8.54
CA GLY A 62 -11.32 1.68 -7.84
C GLY A 62 -10.34 0.51 -7.87
N SER A 63 -10.66 -0.60 -8.53
CA SER A 63 -9.68 -1.66 -8.81
C SER A 63 -8.71 -1.22 -9.91
N LEU A 64 -7.52 -1.82 -9.94
CA LEU A 64 -6.57 -1.59 -11.02
C LEU A 64 -7.01 -2.23 -12.35
N ILE A 65 -6.58 -1.61 -13.45
CA ILE A 65 -6.57 -2.20 -14.79
C ILE A 65 -5.14 -2.64 -15.07
N GLY A 66 -4.90 -3.94 -14.92
CA GLY A 66 -3.56 -4.52 -15.08
C GLY A 66 -2.58 -4.13 -13.96
N PRO A 67 -1.34 -4.63 -14.02
CA PRO A 67 -0.31 -4.33 -13.04
C PRO A 67 0.30 -2.94 -13.24
N PRO A 68 0.62 -2.19 -12.17
CA PRO A 68 1.41 -0.97 -12.25
C PRO A 68 2.78 -1.23 -12.89
N ARG A 69 3.25 -0.28 -13.72
CA ARG A 69 4.50 -0.41 -14.47
C ARG A 69 5.47 0.73 -14.13
N PRO A 70 6.76 0.46 -13.89
CA PRO A 70 7.73 1.52 -13.72
C PRO A 70 7.99 2.23 -15.06
N THR A 71 7.97 3.56 -15.04
CA THR A 71 8.31 4.41 -16.20
C THR A 71 9.65 5.12 -16.02
N ALA A 72 10.05 5.39 -14.78
CA ALA A 72 11.36 5.93 -14.42
C ALA A 72 11.77 5.43 -13.03
N ALA A 73 13.06 5.23 -12.80
CA ALA A 73 13.58 4.85 -11.49
C ALA A 73 15.01 5.33 -11.31
N LYS A 74 15.28 6.03 -10.20
CA LYS A 74 16.62 6.36 -9.72
C LYS A 74 16.72 5.85 -8.29
N VAL A 75 17.41 4.75 -8.10
CA VAL A 75 17.48 4.03 -6.82
C VAL A 75 18.94 3.94 -6.38
N ALA A 76 19.21 4.20 -5.11
CA ALA A 76 20.52 4.02 -4.52
C ALA A 76 20.86 2.52 -4.37
N GLY A 77 22.15 2.18 -4.45
CA GLY A 77 22.62 0.81 -4.31
C GLY A 77 22.76 0.05 -5.64
N ASP A 78 22.73 -1.28 -5.55
CA ASP A 78 22.94 -2.20 -6.68
C ASP A 78 21.63 -2.56 -7.40
N ASP A 79 21.73 -3.42 -8.42
CA ASP A 79 20.56 -3.90 -9.18
C ASP A 79 19.53 -4.64 -8.31
N ARG A 80 19.99 -5.28 -7.23
CA ARG A 80 19.11 -5.97 -6.28
C ARG A 80 18.31 -4.95 -5.48
N ALA A 81 18.95 -3.91 -4.96
CA ALA A 81 18.27 -2.80 -4.28
C ALA A 81 17.28 -2.09 -5.22
N ARG A 82 17.69 -1.84 -6.46
CA ARG A 82 16.83 -1.27 -7.51
C ARG A 82 15.59 -2.12 -7.76
N LYS A 83 15.76 -3.43 -7.91
CA LYS A 83 14.64 -4.37 -8.11
C LYS A 83 13.70 -4.39 -6.91
N ALA A 84 14.23 -4.51 -5.70
CA ALA A 84 13.44 -4.55 -4.47
C ALA A 84 12.62 -3.26 -4.27
N PHE A 85 13.21 -2.09 -4.56
CA PHE A 85 12.52 -0.81 -4.45
C PHE A 85 11.34 -0.69 -5.43
N ILE A 86 11.54 -1.10 -6.70
CA ILE A 86 10.47 -1.10 -7.72
C ILE A 86 9.37 -2.10 -7.35
N GLU A 87 9.73 -3.30 -6.91
CA GLU A 87 8.77 -4.33 -6.50
C GLU A 87 7.94 -3.89 -5.30
N ALA A 88 8.58 -3.26 -4.30
CA ALA A 88 7.88 -2.67 -3.17
C ALA A 88 6.88 -1.59 -3.63
N ALA A 89 7.28 -0.72 -4.55
CA ALA A 89 6.42 0.35 -5.06
C ALA A 89 5.20 -0.20 -5.81
N ILE A 90 5.39 -1.22 -6.65
CA ILE A 90 4.31 -1.93 -7.33
C ILE A 90 3.38 -2.60 -6.30
N ALA A 91 3.95 -3.25 -5.28
CA ALA A 91 3.18 -3.89 -4.22
C ALA A 91 2.35 -2.89 -3.42
N ALA A 92 2.90 -1.72 -3.11
CA ALA A 92 2.17 -0.66 -2.40
C ALA A 92 0.91 -0.24 -3.18
N VAL A 93 1.03 0.06 -4.48
CA VAL A 93 -0.14 0.41 -5.30
C VAL A 93 -1.16 -0.73 -5.36
N LYS A 94 -0.71 -1.97 -5.56
CA LYS A 94 -1.61 -3.13 -5.61
C LYS A 94 -2.36 -3.33 -4.30
N ASN A 95 -1.66 -3.27 -3.17
CA ASN A 95 -2.23 -3.52 -1.84
C ASN A 95 -3.11 -2.36 -1.35
N CYS A 96 -2.89 -1.15 -1.87
CA CYS A 96 -3.73 0.01 -1.57
C CYS A 96 -5.10 -0.03 -2.28
N THR A 97 -5.31 -0.98 -3.20
CA THR A 97 -6.52 -1.06 -4.03
C THR A 97 -7.41 -2.24 -3.64
N PRO A 98 -8.74 -2.15 -3.81
CA PRO A 98 -9.48 -1.07 -4.47
C PRO A 98 -9.62 0.21 -3.64
N LEU A 99 -9.54 1.36 -4.30
CA LEU A 99 -9.82 2.67 -3.69
C LEU A 99 -11.31 3.00 -3.74
N THR A 100 -11.82 3.73 -2.77
CA THR A 100 -13.23 4.16 -2.77
C THR A 100 -13.35 5.54 -3.40
N PHE A 101 -13.87 5.63 -4.62
CA PHE A 101 -14.05 6.90 -5.33
C PHE A 101 -15.45 7.48 -5.12
N SER A 102 -15.57 8.81 -5.10
CA SER A 102 -16.86 9.48 -5.22
C SER A 102 -17.49 9.20 -6.59
N PRO A 103 -18.82 9.27 -6.74
CA PRO A 103 -19.46 9.07 -8.03
C PRO A 103 -18.94 10.01 -9.12
N ALA A 104 -18.63 11.26 -8.77
CA ALA A 104 -18.08 12.24 -9.70
C ALA A 104 -16.68 11.86 -10.18
N LEU A 105 -15.80 11.46 -9.25
CA LEU A 105 -14.44 11.02 -9.59
C LEU A 105 -14.46 9.73 -10.42
N ALA A 106 -15.30 8.77 -10.03
CA ALA A 106 -15.42 7.47 -10.72
C ALA A 106 -15.79 7.62 -12.21
N GLN A 107 -16.60 8.62 -12.58
CA GLN A 107 -16.95 8.88 -13.98
C GLN A 107 -15.75 9.35 -14.80
N GLY A 108 -14.88 10.18 -14.20
CA GLY A 108 -13.74 10.80 -14.88
C GLY A 108 -12.46 9.98 -14.85
N ILE A 109 -12.29 9.04 -13.91
CA ILE A 109 -11.01 8.35 -13.69
C ILE A 109 -10.87 7.03 -14.44
N GLY A 110 -11.99 6.33 -14.69
CA GLY A 110 -11.99 4.98 -15.23
C GLY A 110 -11.35 4.87 -16.61
N GLY A 111 -10.32 4.03 -16.75
CA GLY A 111 -9.63 3.76 -18.02
C GLY A 111 -8.50 4.74 -18.36
N ASN A 112 -8.32 5.81 -17.59
CA ASN A 112 -7.23 6.77 -17.81
C ASN A 112 -5.91 6.24 -17.26
N VAL A 113 -4.79 6.60 -17.91
CA VAL A 113 -3.43 6.28 -17.43
C VAL A 113 -2.94 7.42 -16.54
N PHE A 114 -2.54 7.09 -15.33
CA PHE A 114 -1.96 8.01 -14.36
C PHE A 114 -0.51 7.65 -14.10
N THR A 115 0.27 8.65 -13.70
CA THR A 115 1.62 8.45 -13.20
C THR A 115 1.75 8.99 -11.78
N LEU A 116 2.45 8.25 -10.93
CA LEU A 116 2.73 8.66 -9.57
C LEU A 116 4.19 8.36 -9.23
N GLN A 117 4.89 9.36 -8.68
CA GLN A 117 6.23 9.19 -8.17
C GLN A 117 6.21 8.84 -6.68
N LEU A 118 6.81 7.71 -6.33
CA LEU A 118 7.05 7.29 -4.95
C LEU A 118 8.52 7.54 -4.62
N THR A 119 8.74 8.17 -3.47
CA THR A 119 10.07 8.60 -3.00
C THR A 119 10.32 7.98 -1.64
N SER A 120 11.55 7.53 -1.35
CA SER A 120 11.91 7.17 0.02
C SER A 120 12.07 8.44 0.88
N PRO A 121 11.68 8.40 2.17
CA PRO A 121 12.06 9.41 3.14
C PRO A 121 13.58 9.64 3.11
N LYS A 122 13.97 10.90 3.33
CA LYS A 122 15.39 11.27 3.49
C LYS A 122 15.95 10.74 4.81
#